data_AF-A0A1U8NU19-F1
#
_entry.id   AF-A0A1U8NU19-F1
#
_cell.length_a   1.000
_cell.length_b   1.000
_cell.length_c   1.000
_cell.angle_alpha   90.00
_cell.angle_beta   90.00
_cell.angle_gamma   90.00
#
_symmetry.space_group_name_H-M   'P 1'
#
loop_
_entity.id
_entity.type
_entity.pdbx_description
1 polymer ?
#
loop_
_entity_poly.entity_id
_entity_poly.type
_entity_poly.pdbx_seq_one_letter_code
_entity_poly.pdbx_strand_id
1 'polypeptide(L)'
;MASDLETKAKEAFIDDHFELALDLYSQAIQLNPKNAELYADRAQANIKLNNLTEAVADANKAIELDPSMSKAYLRKATACMKLEEYQTAKAALETGATLAPGELRFSKLIKECEERIAEETDELPKQMLKEVTTNSVSAKEVEPVKDAPVPMAVVAPPKPIYRHEFYQKPGEVVVTVFAKGIPRECVKVDYGEQILSLSIEAPGKDAYHFQLRLFRKIIPEKCRYDVLSTKIEIRLAKAEPIHWASLEFSREVVVPQRVNVSSVSANQSPVYPSSKPKRVDWDKIEAQVKEEKDEKLDGDAALNKFFRDIYQDADEDTRRAMQKSFVESNGTVLSTNWKEVGAKKVEGSPPDGMEVKKWEY
;
A
#
# COMPACT_ATOMS: atom_id res chain seq x y z
N MET A 1 25.28 -25.11 19.55
CA MET A 1 25.92 -23.93 20.20
C MET A 1 25.72 -22.71 19.31
N ALA A 2 25.91 -21.47 19.80
CA ALA A 2 25.70 -20.26 18.98
C ALA A 2 26.57 -20.24 17.71
N SER A 3 27.82 -20.74 17.82
CA SER A 3 28.75 -20.88 16.69
C SER A 3 28.25 -21.85 15.62
N ASP A 4 27.55 -22.94 15.99
CA ASP A 4 26.99 -23.90 15.02
C ASP A 4 25.81 -23.32 14.24
N LEU A 5 25.06 -22.38 14.83
CA LEU A 5 23.98 -21.69 14.14
C LEU A 5 24.52 -20.65 13.16
N GLU A 6 25.59 -19.96 13.55
CA GLU A 6 26.29 -19.01 12.68
C GLU A 6 26.87 -19.70 11.43
N THR A 7 27.52 -20.85 11.58
CA THR A 7 28.06 -21.59 10.42
C THR A 7 26.95 -22.05 9.49
N LYS A 8 25.85 -22.61 10.03
CA LYS A 8 24.67 -22.98 9.24
C LYS A 8 24.02 -21.78 8.56
N ALA A 9 23.96 -20.63 9.23
CA ALA A 9 23.42 -19.41 8.63
C ALA A 9 24.29 -18.92 7.47
N LYS A 10 25.62 -18.99 7.62
CA LYS A 10 26.58 -18.67 6.56
C LYS A 10 26.47 -19.65 5.38
N GLU A 11 26.32 -20.94 5.63
CA GLU A 11 26.05 -21.96 4.60
C GLU A 11 24.73 -21.68 3.86
N ALA A 12 23.63 -21.49 4.59
CA ALA A 12 22.33 -21.15 4.00
C ALA A 12 22.39 -19.85 3.17
N PHE A 13 23.19 -18.87 3.60
CA PHE A 13 23.41 -17.63 2.85
C PHE A 13 24.20 -17.87 1.55
N ILE A 14 25.20 -18.76 1.57
CA ILE A 14 25.97 -19.13 0.37
C ILE A 14 25.10 -19.89 -0.63
N ASP A 15 24.17 -20.71 -0.13
CA ASP A 15 23.20 -21.46 -0.93
C ASP A 15 22.00 -20.61 -1.38
N ASP A 16 22.05 -19.28 -1.24
CA ASP A 16 20.98 -18.31 -1.56
C ASP A 16 19.64 -18.54 -0.81
N HIS A 17 19.61 -19.36 0.24
CA HIS A 17 18.47 -19.55 1.13
C HIS A 17 18.39 -18.42 2.17
N PHE A 18 18.15 -17.19 1.72
CA PHE A 18 18.25 -15.99 2.55
C PHE A 18 17.24 -15.92 3.71
N GLU A 19 16.03 -16.45 3.53
CA GLU A 19 15.02 -16.52 4.60
C GLU A 19 15.49 -17.43 5.74
N LEU A 20 15.98 -18.63 5.39
CA LEU A 20 16.55 -19.57 6.35
C LEU A 20 17.78 -18.97 7.05
N ALA A 21 18.66 -18.28 6.30
CA ALA A 21 19.81 -17.60 6.87
C ALA A 21 19.38 -16.53 7.89
N LEU A 22 18.36 -15.73 7.60
CA LEU A 22 17.81 -14.72 8.51
C LEU A 22 17.28 -15.34 9.81
N ASP A 23 16.53 -16.44 9.71
CA ASP A 23 16.01 -17.16 10.88
C ASP A 23 17.14 -17.74 11.73
N LEU A 24 18.14 -18.35 11.09
CA LEU A 24 19.30 -18.91 11.79
C LEU A 24 20.15 -17.82 12.45
N TYR A 25 20.37 -16.68 11.78
CA TYR A 25 21.04 -15.53 12.40
C TYR A 25 20.23 -14.98 13.59
N SER A 26 18.90 -14.92 13.47
CA SER A 26 18.04 -14.46 14.57
C SER A 26 18.12 -15.38 15.78
N GLN A 27 18.15 -16.71 15.57
CA GLN A 27 18.39 -17.68 16.64
C GLN A 27 19.81 -17.55 17.23
N ALA A 28 20.83 -17.36 16.39
CA ALA A 28 22.20 -17.14 16.85
C ALA A 28 22.33 -15.88 17.71
N ILE A 29 21.63 -14.79 17.33
CA ILE A 29 21.57 -13.52 18.08
C ILE A 29 20.89 -13.72 19.44
N GLN A 30 19.83 -14.53 19.52
CA GLN A 30 19.20 -14.84 20.82
C GLN A 30 20.19 -15.51 21.79
N LEU A 31 21.11 -16.33 21.28
CA LEU A 31 22.13 -16.99 22.09
C LEU A 31 23.34 -16.08 22.38
N ASN A 32 23.69 -15.18 21.47
CA ASN A 32 24.79 -14.22 21.66
C ASN A 32 24.42 -12.82 21.16
N PRO A 33 23.67 -12.03 21.95
CA PRO A 33 23.14 -10.72 21.53
C PRO A 33 24.18 -9.61 21.46
N LYS A 34 25.44 -9.87 21.86
CA LYS A 34 26.54 -8.90 21.83
C LYS A 34 27.49 -9.10 20.66
N ASN A 35 27.25 -10.09 19.80
CA ASN A 35 28.10 -10.33 18.64
C ASN A 35 27.71 -9.40 17.48
N ALA A 36 28.55 -8.41 17.18
CA ALA A 36 28.35 -7.47 16.09
C ALA A 36 28.31 -8.15 14.70
N GLU A 37 29.08 -9.23 14.50
CA GLU A 37 29.16 -9.92 13.21
C GLU A 37 27.81 -10.55 12.83
N LEU A 38 27.07 -11.10 13.79
CA LEU A 38 25.74 -11.67 13.55
C LEU A 38 24.74 -10.63 13.06
N TYR A 39 24.77 -9.41 13.60
CA TYR A 39 23.93 -8.32 13.13
C TYR A 39 24.36 -7.85 11.73
N ALA A 40 25.67 -7.74 11.46
CA ALA A 40 26.16 -7.36 10.13
C ALA A 40 25.82 -8.41 9.05
N ASP A 41 25.87 -9.69 9.38
CA ASP A 41 25.53 -10.77 8.45
C ASP A 41 24.00 -10.91 8.28
N ARG A 42 23.21 -10.69 9.35
CA ARG A 42 21.74 -10.60 9.23
C ARG A 42 21.31 -9.40 8.40
N ALA A 43 21.97 -8.25 8.55
CA ALA A 43 21.74 -7.08 7.69
C ALA A 43 21.96 -7.42 6.21
N GLN A 44 22.98 -8.22 5.90
CA GLN A 44 23.23 -8.67 4.53
C GLN A 44 22.13 -9.57 3.99
N ALA A 45 21.63 -10.51 4.80
CA ALA A 45 20.47 -11.35 4.43
C ALA A 45 19.23 -10.47 4.16
N ASN A 46 18.96 -9.49 5.03
CA ASN A 46 17.88 -8.52 4.85
C ASN A 46 18.03 -7.69 3.56
N ILE A 47 19.24 -7.25 3.20
CA ILE A 47 19.51 -6.55 1.92
C ILE A 47 19.18 -7.42 0.70
N LYS A 48 19.43 -8.74 0.79
CA LYS A 48 19.12 -9.71 -0.27
C LYS A 48 17.63 -9.97 -0.39
N LEU A 49 16.91 -9.99 0.73
CA LEU A 49 15.45 -10.10 0.80
C LEU A 49 14.70 -8.79 0.52
N ASN A 50 15.42 -7.68 0.33
CA ASN A 50 14.86 -6.34 0.15
C ASN A 50 14.12 -5.77 1.38
N ASN A 51 14.40 -6.30 2.57
CA ASN A 51 13.97 -5.77 3.87
C ASN A 51 14.95 -4.67 4.32
N LEU A 52 14.90 -3.52 3.64
CA LEU A 52 15.97 -2.52 3.71
C LEU A 52 15.99 -1.77 5.05
N THR A 53 14.82 -1.52 5.65
CA THR A 53 14.67 -0.85 6.94
C THR A 53 15.28 -1.66 8.08
N GLU A 54 15.03 -2.97 8.08
CA GLU A 54 15.58 -3.94 9.02
C GLU A 54 17.10 -4.09 8.81
N ALA A 55 17.55 -4.08 7.56
CA ALA A 55 18.99 -4.08 7.25
C ALA A 55 19.70 -2.85 7.81
N VAL A 56 19.11 -1.66 7.71
CA VAL A 56 19.67 -0.44 8.31
C VAL A 56 19.69 -0.54 9.83
N ALA A 57 18.62 -1.05 10.45
CA ALA A 57 18.55 -1.24 11.89
C ALA A 57 19.63 -2.23 12.39
N ASP A 58 19.78 -3.37 11.72
CA ASP A 58 20.81 -4.37 12.04
C ASP A 58 22.23 -3.83 11.82
N ALA A 59 22.45 -3.10 10.73
CA ALA A 59 23.75 -2.49 10.46
C ALA A 59 24.10 -1.42 11.51
N ASN A 60 23.13 -0.60 11.93
CA ASN A 60 23.31 0.33 13.04
C ASN A 60 23.62 -0.41 14.34
N LYS A 61 22.94 -1.52 14.63
CA LYS A 61 23.21 -2.33 15.82
C LYS A 61 24.60 -2.94 15.80
N ALA A 62 25.07 -3.40 14.65
CA ALA A 62 26.44 -3.87 14.47
C ALA A 62 27.46 -2.75 14.73
N ILE A 63 27.22 -1.53 14.22
CA ILE A 63 28.07 -0.36 14.48
C ILE A 63 28.07 0.05 15.96
N GLU A 64 26.92 -0.01 16.64
CA GLU A 64 26.84 0.26 18.08
C GLU A 64 27.67 -0.72 18.91
N LEU A 65 27.69 -1.99 18.50
CA LEU A 65 28.43 -3.06 19.19
C LEU A 65 29.93 -3.02 18.85
N ASP A 66 30.26 -2.76 17.59
CA ASP A 66 31.63 -2.61 17.10
C ASP A 66 31.76 -1.44 16.11
N PRO A 67 32.11 -0.24 16.59
CA PRO A 67 32.32 0.93 15.74
C PRO A 67 33.50 0.82 14.76
N SER A 68 34.38 -0.18 14.93
CA SER A 68 35.52 -0.39 14.03
C SER A 68 35.20 -1.30 12.85
N MET A 69 33.99 -1.87 12.81
CA MET A 69 33.58 -2.85 11.81
C MET A 69 33.21 -2.19 10.47
N SER A 70 34.18 -2.06 9.57
CA SER A 70 33.97 -1.50 8.22
C SER A 70 32.85 -2.19 7.43
N LYS A 71 32.67 -3.51 7.58
CA LYS A 71 31.58 -4.27 6.96
C LYS A 71 30.20 -3.74 7.34
N ALA A 72 29.99 -3.33 8.60
CA ALA A 72 28.70 -2.85 9.08
C ALA A 72 28.32 -1.52 8.42
N TYR A 73 29.30 -0.61 8.26
CA TYR A 73 29.13 0.63 7.49
C TYR A 73 28.80 0.35 6.02
N LEU A 74 29.45 -0.66 5.41
CA LEU A 74 29.15 -1.07 4.04
C LEU A 74 27.72 -1.62 3.91
N ARG A 75 27.24 -2.43 4.88
CA ARG A 75 25.86 -2.92 4.89
C ARG A 75 24.86 -1.77 5.02
N LYS A 76 25.09 -0.85 5.97
CA LYS A 76 24.26 0.34 6.16
C LYS A 76 24.17 1.16 4.88
N ALA A 77 25.31 1.49 4.28
CA ALA A 77 25.36 2.25 3.05
C ALA A 77 24.63 1.58 1.90
N THR A 78 24.84 0.27 1.71
CA THR A 78 24.17 -0.50 0.65
C THR A 78 22.65 -0.48 0.83
N ALA A 79 22.16 -0.63 2.07
CA ALA A 79 20.75 -0.56 2.38
C ALA A 79 20.19 0.87 2.14
N CYS A 80 20.91 1.91 2.58
CA CYS A 80 20.54 3.31 2.34
C CYS A 80 20.53 3.68 0.85
N MET A 81 21.47 3.19 0.05
CA MET A 81 21.48 3.40 -1.42
C MET A 81 20.26 2.76 -2.07
N LYS A 82 19.90 1.53 -1.69
CA LYS A 82 18.65 0.90 -2.15
C LYS A 82 17.41 1.63 -1.63
N LEU A 83 17.54 2.37 -0.53
CA LEU A 83 16.52 3.28 0.00
C LEU A 83 16.52 4.66 -0.69
N GLU A 84 17.40 4.91 -1.67
CA GLU A 84 17.59 6.23 -2.30
C GLU A 84 17.99 7.34 -1.30
N GLU A 85 18.50 6.97 -0.12
CA GLU A 85 19.03 7.87 0.88
C GLU A 85 20.54 8.08 0.65
N TYR A 86 20.88 8.70 -0.48
CA TYR A 86 22.25 8.78 -0.97
C TYR A 86 23.20 9.58 -0.05
N GLN A 87 22.69 10.63 0.62
CA GLN A 87 23.47 11.42 1.57
C GLN A 87 23.89 10.60 2.80
N THR A 88 22.93 9.87 3.39
CA THR A 88 23.18 8.98 4.53
C THR A 88 24.12 7.84 4.14
N ALA A 89 23.95 7.29 2.93
CA ALA A 89 24.83 6.27 2.40
C ALA A 89 26.27 6.77 2.23
N LYS A 90 26.46 7.96 1.63
CA LYS A 90 27.77 8.58 1.45
C LYS A 90 28.50 8.75 2.78
N ALA A 91 27.84 9.33 3.79
CA ALA A 91 28.43 9.52 5.12
C ALA A 91 28.84 8.18 5.78
N ALA A 92 28.02 7.13 5.63
CA ALA A 92 28.36 5.79 6.11
C ALA A 92 29.55 5.18 5.34
N LEU A 93 29.67 5.42 4.03
CA LEU A 93 30.79 4.92 3.24
C LEU A 93 32.10 5.65 3.55
N GLU A 94 32.05 6.96 3.78
CA GLU A 94 33.23 7.76 4.16
C GLU A 94 33.79 7.29 5.50
N THR A 95 32.92 7.09 6.49
CA THR A 95 33.31 6.51 7.79
C THR A 95 33.81 5.06 7.65
N GLY A 96 33.20 4.23 6.81
CA GLY A 96 33.72 2.90 6.50
C GLY A 96 35.10 2.93 5.81
N ALA A 97 35.34 3.89 4.93
CA ALA A 97 36.58 4.05 4.19
C ALA A 97 37.75 4.50 5.08
N THR A 98 37.50 5.33 6.11
CA THR A 98 38.54 5.71 7.08
C THR A 98 38.98 4.51 7.93
N LEU A 99 38.08 3.58 8.21
CA LEU A 99 38.36 2.34 8.95
C LEU A 99 39.09 1.30 8.10
N ALA A 100 38.81 1.23 6.79
CA ALA A 100 39.43 0.29 5.85
C ALA A 100 40.01 0.99 4.60
N PRO A 101 41.09 1.79 4.76
CA PRO A 101 41.72 2.52 3.67
C PRO A 101 42.49 1.55 2.77
N GLY A 102 41.85 1.09 1.70
CA GLY A 102 42.41 0.11 0.77
C GLY A 102 41.32 -0.68 0.04
N GLU A 103 40.11 -0.65 0.58
CA GLU A 103 38.98 -1.32 -0.03
C GLU A 103 38.32 -0.44 -1.11
N LEU A 104 38.56 -0.81 -2.37
CA LEU A 104 38.03 -0.10 -3.56
C LEU A 104 36.50 -0.09 -3.64
N ARG A 105 35.80 -0.89 -2.84
CA ARG A 105 34.33 -0.90 -2.81
C ARG A 105 33.77 0.41 -2.26
N PHE A 106 34.38 0.97 -1.21
CA PHE A 106 33.92 2.23 -0.64
C PHE A 106 34.07 3.38 -1.64
N SER A 107 35.23 3.52 -2.27
CA SER A 107 35.46 4.60 -3.23
C SER A 107 34.55 4.53 -4.47
N LYS A 108 34.23 3.32 -4.95
CA LYS A 108 33.25 3.12 -6.03
C LYS A 108 31.84 3.54 -5.62
N LEU A 109 31.37 3.08 -4.45
CA LEU A 109 30.02 3.40 -3.98
C LEU A 109 29.88 4.87 -3.57
N ILE A 110 30.94 5.52 -3.09
CA ILE A 110 30.93 6.97 -2.81
C ILE A 110 30.73 7.74 -4.11
N LYS A 111 31.45 7.39 -5.19
CA LYS A 111 31.26 8.00 -6.51
C LYS A 111 29.84 7.79 -7.03
N GLU A 112 29.31 6.57 -6.90
CA GLU A 112 27.92 6.27 -7.29
C GLU A 112 26.92 7.12 -6.49
N CYS A 113 27.11 7.28 -5.17
CA CYS A 113 26.28 8.17 -4.37
C CYS A 113 26.40 9.63 -4.83
N GLU A 114 27.60 10.11 -5.13
CA GLU A 114 27.84 11.46 -5.63
C GLU A 114 27.18 11.71 -6.98
N GLU A 115 27.25 10.76 -7.91
CA GLU A 115 26.57 10.82 -9.20
C GLU A 115 25.05 10.88 -9.02
N ARG A 116 24.47 10.05 -8.15
CA ARG A 116 23.02 10.07 -7.84
C ARG A 116 22.56 11.36 -7.18
N ILE A 117 23.36 11.90 -6.26
CA ILE A 117 23.12 13.21 -5.65
C ILE A 117 23.22 14.30 -6.72
N ALA A 118 24.21 14.23 -7.61
CA ALA A 118 24.38 15.18 -8.70
C ALA A 118 23.19 15.16 -9.66
N GLU A 119 22.71 13.98 -10.07
CA GLU A 119 21.49 13.80 -10.87
C GLU A 119 20.27 14.47 -10.20
N GLU A 120 20.05 14.22 -8.91
CA GLU A 120 18.98 14.86 -8.13
C GLU A 120 19.14 16.39 -8.09
N THR A 121 20.39 16.89 -8.03
CA THR A 121 20.69 18.33 -8.03
C THR A 121 20.75 19.00 -9.41
N ASP A 122 20.92 18.26 -10.51
CA ASP A 122 20.96 18.77 -11.89
C ASP A 122 19.59 18.65 -12.60
N GLU A 123 18.64 17.92 -12.01
CA GLU A 123 17.22 18.08 -12.32
C GLU A 123 16.64 19.37 -11.70
N LEU A 124 17.18 19.82 -10.57
CA LEU A 124 16.81 21.06 -9.89
C LEU A 124 17.12 22.39 -10.65
N PRO A 125 18.20 22.57 -11.46
CA PRO A 125 18.57 23.86 -12.05
C PRO A 125 17.80 24.22 -13.33
N LYS A 126 17.11 23.28 -13.99
CA LYS A 126 16.24 23.61 -15.15
C LYS A 126 14.95 24.32 -14.75
N GLN A 127 14.57 24.31 -13.47
CA GLN A 127 13.37 24.99 -12.98
C GLN A 127 13.66 26.33 -12.26
N MET A 128 14.93 26.70 -12.02
CA MET A 128 15.27 27.86 -11.16
C MET A 128 15.70 29.15 -11.89
N LEU A 129 15.55 29.26 -13.22
CA LEU A 129 16.00 30.45 -13.98
C LEU A 129 14.96 31.56 -14.20
N LYS A 130 13.87 31.60 -13.43
CA LYS A 130 13.03 32.81 -13.35
C LYS A 130 12.86 33.23 -11.90
N GLU A 131 13.41 34.42 -11.63
CA GLU A 131 13.22 35.27 -10.46
C GLU A 131 14.22 35.08 -9.31
N VAL A 132 15.45 35.56 -9.54
CA VAL A 132 16.30 36.14 -8.49
C VAL A 132 16.07 37.64 -8.46
N THR A 133 15.68 38.19 -7.30
CA THR A 133 16.22 39.39 -6.58
C THR A 133 15.12 40.00 -5.69
N THR A 134 15.30 40.52 -4.47
CA THR A 134 16.40 40.94 -3.58
C THR A 134 15.89 40.78 -2.12
N ASN A 135 16.69 40.41 -1.12
CA ASN A 135 17.45 41.35 -0.27
C ASN A 135 18.40 40.57 0.65
N SER A 136 19.67 40.98 0.67
CA SER A 136 20.67 40.63 1.68
C SER A 136 20.45 41.40 2.98
N VAL A 137 20.86 40.87 4.14
CA VAL A 137 22.02 41.34 4.94
C VAL A 137 22.44 40.28 5.98
N SER A 138 23.69 39.83 5.80
CA SER A 138 24.80 39.56 6.74
C SER A 138 24.65 38.91 8.14
N ALA A 139 25.62 38.04 8.39
CA ALA A 139 25.95 37.22 9.56
C ALA A 139 26.35 37.98 10.85
N LYS A 140 26.23 37.28 11.99
CA LYS A 140 27.23 37.24 13.07
C LYS A 140 27.06 36.05 14.04
N GLU A 141 28.10 35.22 14.05
CA GLU A 141 28.78 34.41 15.09
C GLU A 141 28.29 34.43 16.56
N VAL A 142 28.33 33.25 17.24
CA VAL A 142 29.18 32.89 18.43
C VAL A 142 28.60 31.67 19.23
N GLU A 143 29.31 30.53 19.13
CA GLU A 143 29.77 29.54 20.16
C GLU A 143 28.84 28.79 21.17
N PRO A 144 29.30 27.63 21.73
CA PRO A 144 28.50 26.46 22.12
C PRO A 144 28.34 26.26 23.65
N VAL A 145 27.43 25.36 24.06
CA VAL A 145 27.35 24.88 25.44
C VAL A 145 27.16 23.35 25.49
N LYS A 146 28.00 22.70 26.28
CA LYS A 146 27.99 21.28 26.69
C LYS A 146 26.87 21.04 27.71
N ASP A 147 26.26 19.85 27.72
CA ASP A 147 26.12 19.07 28.96
C ASP A 147 25.63 17.62 28.71
N ALA A 148 25.94 16.78 29.70
CA ALA A 148 26.04 15.33 29.69
C ALA A 148 24.68 14.59 29.89
N PRO A 149 24.66 13.23 29.92
CA PRO A 149 23.51 12.40 29.60
C PRO A 149 22.64 12.05 30.83
N VAL A 150 21.33 11.85 30.61
CA VAL A 150 20.44 11.13 31.54
C VAL A 150 19.54 10.19 30.73
N PRO A 151 19.41 8.91 31.13
CA PRO A 151 18.69 7.88 30.39
C PRO A 151 17.21 7.93 30.70
N MET A 152 16.32 7.52 29.77
CA MET A 152 15.04 6.90 30.14
C MET A 152 14.26 6.31 28.95
N ALA A 153 13.84 5.07 29.18
CA ALA A 153 12.55 4.47 28.84
C ALA A 153 12.13 4.34 27.36
N VAL A 154 12.14 3.09 26.91
CA VAL A 154 11.34 2.58 25.78
C VAL A 154 9.86 2.85 26.06
N VAL A 155 9.26 3.77 25.32
CA VAL A 155 7.82 4.01 25.29
C VAL A 155 7.27 3.47 23.97
N ALA A 156 6.33 2.52 24.07
CA ALA A 156 5.56 2.00 22.95
C ALA A 156 4.83 3.14 22.19
N PRO A 157 4.66 3.07 20.86
CA PRO A 157 4.06 4.17 20.11
C PRO A 157 2.60 4.40 20.56
N PRO A 158 2.18 5.64 20.84
CA PRO A 158 0.82 5.96 21.24
C PRO A 158 -0.15 5.71 20.08
N LYS A 159 -1.33 5.17 20.39
CA LYS A 159 -2.44 5.01 19.43
C LYS A 159 -2.81 6.39 18.85
N PRO A 160 -3.03 6.53 17.53
CA PRO A 160 -3.37 7.81 16.94
C PRO A 160 -4.70 8.34 17.50
N ILE A 161 -4.67 9.59 18.00
CA ILE A 161 -5.79 10.26 18.66
C ILE A 161 -6.96 10.50 17.69
N TYR A 162 -6.67 10.67 16.40
CA TYR A 162 -7.66 10.91 15.35
C TYR A 162 -7.51 9.90 14.21
N ARG A 163 -8.63 9.36 13.74
CA ARG A 163 -8.69 8.49 12.54
C ARG A 163 -8.68 9.37 11.30
N HIS A 164 -7.97 8.94 10.26
CA HIS A 164 -8.03 9.55 8.93
C HIS A 164 -8.42 8.54 7.86
N GLU A 165 -9.12 9.02 6.84
CA GLU A 165 -9.49 8.27 5.64
C GLU A 165 -9.21 9.14 4.41
N PHE A 166 -9.07 8.53 3.25
CA PHE A 166 -8.95 9.28 2.01
C PHE A 166 -9.71 8.64 0.87
N TYR A 167 -10.12 9.47 -0.06
CA TYR A 167 -10.65 9.05 -1.35
C TYR A 167 -10.12 9.99 -2.44
N GLN A 168 -10.27 9.61 -3.70
CA GLN A 168 -9.68 10.37 -4.80
C GLN A 168 -10.58 10.45 -6.02
N LYS A 169 -10.38 11.53 -6.75
CA LYS A 169 -10.88 11.80 -8.10
C LYS A 169 -9.67 11.82 -9.06
N PRO A 170 -9.88 11.86 -10.39
CA PRO A 170 -8.77 11.93 -11.35
C PRO A 170 -7.82 13.11 -11.11
N GLY A 171 -8.34 14.29 -10.71
CA GLY A 171 -7.53 15.49 -10.46
C GLY A 171 -7.41 15.95 -9.00
N GLU A 172 -8.07 15.29 -8.05
CA GLU A 172 -8.12 15.71 -6.64
C GLU A 172 -8.00 14.49 -5.71
N VAL A 173 -7.33 14.64 -4.57
CA VAL A 173 -7.34 13.69 -3.44
C VAL A 173 -7.99 14.39 -2.26
N VAL A 174 -8.90 13.73 -1.57
CA VAL A 174 -9.54 14.28 -0.38
C VAL A 174 -9.16 13.43 0.83
N VAL A 175 -8.52 14.06 1.80
CA VAL A 175 -8.14 13.47 3.09
C VAL A 175 -9.14 13.95 4.14
N THR A 176 -9.79 13.02 4.82
CA THR A 176 -10.75 13.30 5.88
C THR A 176 -10.16 12.90 7.22
N VAL A 177 -10.03 13.84 8.14
CA VAL A 177 -9.58 13.59 9.51
C VAL A 177 -10.77 13.72 10.46
N PHE A 178 -11.12 12.65 11.16
CA PHE A 178 -12.29 12.59 12.02
C PHE A 178 -11.97 13.18 13.39
N ALA A 179 -12.32 14.45 13.58
CA ALA A 179 -12.02 15.19 14.78
C ALA A 179 -13.26 16.01 15.18
N LYS A 180 -13.87 15.65 16.32
CA LYS A 180 -15.15 16.23 16.77
C LYS A 180 -14.92 17.49 17.62
N GLY A 181 -15.67 18.55 17.31
CA GLY A 181 -15.78 19.75 18.15
C GLY A 181 -14.57 20.68 18.09
N ILE A 182 -13.82 20.70 16.98
CA ILE A 182 -12.66 21.60 16.81
C ILE A 182 -13.09 22.82 16.00
N PRO A 183 -12.88 24.05 16.50
CA PRO A 183 -13.14 25.28 15.76
C PRO A 183 -12.07 25.52 14.70
N ARG A 184 -12.41 26.31 13.66
CA ARG A 184 -11.51 26.60 12.53
C ARG A 184 -10.21 27.28 12.95
N GLU A 185 -10.25 28.06 14.02
CA GLU A 185 -9.13 28.84 14.56
C GLU A 185 -8.03 27.97 15.16
N CYS A 186 -8.36 26.74 15.56
CA CYS A 186 -7.47 25.79 16.20
C CYS A 186 -6.76 24.86 15.20
N VAL A 187 -6.99 25.03 13.90
CA VAL A 187 -6.47 24.14 12.86
C VAL A 187 -5.55 24.94 11.94
N LYS A 188 -4.30 24.49 11.80
CA LYS A 188 -3.38 25.01 10.79
C LYS A 188 -3.01 23.87 9.84
N VAL A 189 -3.15 24.14 8.54
CA VAL A 189 -2.82 23.19 7.48
C VAL A 189 -1.81 23.86 6.57
N ASP A 190 -0.62 23.29 6.48
CA ASP A 190 0.41 23.72 5.54
C ASP A 190 0.57 22.68 4.42
N TYR A 191 0.74 23.19 3.21
CA TYR A 191 0.89 22.40 2.00
C TYR A 191 2.32 22.56 1.47
N GLY A 192 3.07 21.47 1.46
CA GLY A 192 4.30 21.35 0.66
C GLY A 192 4.00 20.72 -0.70
N GLU A 193 5.01 20.68 -1.57
CA GLU A 193 4.87 20.02 -2.89
C GLU A 193 4.53 18.54 -2.78
N GLN A 194 4.99 17.86 -1.73
CA GLN A 194 4.75 16.44 -1.47
C GLN A 194 4.51 16.13 0.02
N ILE A 195 4.28 17.17 0.83
CA ILE A 195 4.09 17.02 2.28
C ILE A 195 2.80 17.73 2.65
N LEU A 196 1.99 17.08 3.50
CA LEU A 196 0.84 17.68 4.13
C LEU A 196 1.09 17.70 5.64
N SER A 197 1.10 18.88 6.25
CA SER A 197 1.17 19.03 7.70
C SER A 197 -0.10 19.67 8.23
N LEU A 198 -0.72 18.98 9.18
CA LEU A 198 -1.92 19.39 9.90
C LEU A 198 -1.56 19.50 11.38
N SER A 199 -1.75 20.68 11.96
CA SER A 199 -1.64 20.89 13.40
C SER A 199 -3.01 21.29 13.97
N ILE A 200 -3.43 20.58 15.01
CA ILE A 200 -4.69 20.80 15.73
C ILE A 200 -4.34 21.14 17.17
N GLU A 201 -4.63 22.37 17.58
CA GLU A 201 -4.39 22.88 18.93
C GLU A 201 -5.72 23.23 19.59
N ALA A 202 -6.33 22.24 20.27
CA ALA A 202 -7.62 22.42 20.92
C ALA A 202 -7.45 22.86 22.38
N PRO A 203 -8.28 23.79 22.90
CA PRO A 203 -8.22 24.19 24.31
C PRO A 203 -8.48 22.99 25.23
N GLY A 204 -7.48 22.59 26.02
CA GLY A 204 -7.59 21.48 26.98
C GLY A 204 -7.25 20.08 26.43
N LYS A 205 -6.65 19.97 25.24
CA LYS A 205 -6.06 18.71 24.72
C LYS A 205 -4.64 18.94 24.24
N ASP A 206 -3.84 17.88 24.20
CA ASP A 206 -2.48 17.92 23.65
C ASP A 206 -2.49 18.32 22.16
N ALA A 207 -1.53 19.14 21.75
CA ALA A 207 -1.39 19.60 20.37
C ALA A 207 -1.09 18.41 19.44
N TYR A 208 -2.01 18.14 18.52
CA TYR A 208 -1.89 17.04 17.59
C TYR A 208 -1.22 17.51 16.31
N HIS A 209 -0.09 16.90 15.99
CA HIS A 209 0.67 17.16 14.77
C HIS A 209 0.59 15.93 13.87
N PHE A 210 0.12 16.14 12.65
CA PHE A 210 -0.08 15.09 11.65
C PHE A 210 0.62 15.48 10.37
N GLN A 211 1.73 14.81 10.08
CA GLN A 211 2.53 15.07 8.89
C GLN A 211 2.53 13.83 8.01
N LEU A 212 2.06 13.98 6.78
CA LEU A 212 2.03 12.95 5.76
C LEU A 212 2.96 13.30 4.61
N ARG A 213 3.80 12.34 4.20
CA ARG A 213 4.47 12.40 2.90
C ARG A 213 3.53 11.81 1.86
N LEU A 214 3.06 12.63 0.94
CA LEU A 214 2.08 12.23 -0.07
C LEU A 214 2.72 11.32 -1.12
N PHE A 215 1.93 10.40 -1.69
CA PHE A 215 2.39 9.46 -2.72
C PHE A 215 2.98 10.16 -3.97
N ARG A 216 2.44 11.32 -4.34
CA ARG A 216 2.88 12.14 -5.47
C ARG A 216 2.77 13.63 -5.16
N LYS A 217 3.37 14.43 -6.05
CA LYS A 217 3.34 15.89 -5.97
C LYS A 217 1.90 16.43 -6.09
N ILE A 218 1.61 17.45 -5.30
CA ILE A 218 0.36 18.22 -5.31
C ILE A 218 0.64 19.64 -5.76
N ILE A 219 -0.40 20.37 -6.16
CA ILE A 219 -0.34 21.79 -6.49
C ILE A 219 -0.84 22.58 -5.26
N PRO A 220 0.04 23.17 -4.44
CA PRO A 220 -0.35 23.83 -3.19
C PRO A 220 -1.39 24.94 -3.39
N GLU A 221 -1.27 25.70 -4.49
CA GLU A 221 -2.16 26.82 -4.83
C GLU A 221 -3.62 26.42 -5.04
N LYS A 222 -3.89 25.17 -5.40
CA LYS A 222 -5.23 24.64 -5.65
C LYS A 222 -5.74 23.78 -4.50
N CYS A 223 -4.96 23.64 -3.43
CA CYS A 223 -5.36 22.90 -2.25
C CYS A 223 -6.25 23.77 -1.36
N ARG A 224 -7.24 23.14 -0.72
CA ARG A 224 -8.19 23.81 0.18
C ARG A 224 -8.59 22.86 1.29
N TYR A 225 -8.96 23.41 2.44
CA TYR A 225 -9.47 22.61 3.55
C TYR A 225 -10.77 23.22 4.10
N ASP A 226 -11.66 22.33 4.52
CA ASP A 226 -12.94 22.66 5.14
C ASP A 226 -12.96 22.04 6.55
N VAL A 227 -13.09 22.87 7.58
CA VAL A 227 -13.24 22.41 8.96
C VAL A 227 -14.73 22.36 9.30
N LEU A 228 -15.25 21.15 9.51
CA LEU A 228 -16.60 20.86 9.98
C LEU A 228 -16.59 20.47 11.47
N SER A 229 -17.76 20.45 12.11
CA SER A 229 -17.91 20.09 13.52
C SER A 229 -17.58 18.62 13.83
N THR A 230 -17.62 17.74 12.83
CA THR A 230 -17.40 16.30 12.97
C THR A 230 -16.10 15.81 12.34
N LYS A 231 -15.54 16.58 11.39
CA LYS A 231 -14.38 16.20 10.58
C LYS A 231 -13.71 17.40 9.93
N ILE A 232 -12.46 17.23 9.55
CA ILE A 232 -11.68 18.16 8.73
C ILE A 232 -11.50 17.50 7.36
N GLU A 233 -11.95 18.15 6.29
CA GLU A 233 -11.75 17.70 4.91
C GLU A 233 -10.65 18.52 4.25
N ILE A 234 -9.58 17.86 3.81
CA ILE A 234 -8.46 18.49 3.13
C ILE A 234 -8.49 18.01 1.68
N ARG A 235 -8.67 18.94 0.74
CA ARG A 235 -8.71 18.67 -0.69
C ARG A 235 -7.37 19.08 -1.31
N LEU A 236 -6.65 18.09 -1.81
CA LEU A 236 -5.36 18.20 -2.43
C LEU A 236 -5.53 18.12 -3.95
N ALA A 237 -5.05 19.10 -4.69
CA ALA A 237 -5.04 19.05 -6.15
C ALA A 237 -3.82 18.24 -6.62
N LYS A 238 -4.04 17.20 -7.41
CA LYS A 238 -2.93 16.39 -7.95
C LYS A 238 -2.18 17.17 -9.03
N ALA A 239 -0.85 17.08 -9.04
CA ALA A 239 -0.07 17.62 -10.16
C ALA A 239 -0.24 16.78 -11.44
N GLU A 240 -0.33 15.46 -11.28
CA GLU A 240 -0.53 14.50 -12.37
C GLU A 240 -1.86 13.76 -12.16
N PRO A 241 -2.64 13.50 -13.23
CA PRO A 241 -3.91 12.78 -13.14
C PRO A 241 -3.71 11.26 -12.98
N ILE A 242 -2.88 10.85 -12.02
CA ILE A 242 -2.57 9.46 -11.71
C ILE A 242 -3.43 8.98 -10.53
N HIS A 243 -3.82 7.70 -10.57
CA HIS A 243 -4.48 7.04 -9.44
C HIS A 243 -3.47 6.69 -8.35
N TRP A 244 -3.72 7.13 -7.11
CA TRP A 244 -2.85 6.88 -5.97
C TRP A 244 -3.24 5.55 -5.31
N ALA A 245 -2.33 4.58 -5.27
CA ALA A 245 -2.58 3.30 -4.60
C ALA A 245 -2.59 3.42 -3.07
N SER A 246 -1.94 4.46 -2.54
CA SER A 246 -1.93 4.81 -1.12
C SER A 246 -1.83 6.33 -0.98
N LEU A 247 -2.36 6.89 0.13
CA LEU A 247 -2.27 8.34 0.40
C LEU A 247 -0.86 8.73 0.79
N GLU A 248 -0.29 7.92 1.67
CA GLU A 248 1.07 8.04 2.13
C GLU A 248 2.00 7.41 1.10
N PHE A 249 3.17 8.02 0.95
CA PHE A 249 4.31 7.36 0.37
C PHE A 249 4.79 6.29 1.36
N SER A 250 4.13 5.14 1.35
CA SER A 250 4.63 3.93 1.99
C SER A 250 5.55 3.22 1.02
N ARG A 251 6.78 2.93 1.44
CA ARG A 251 7.70 2.08 0.67
C ARG A 251 7.34 0.59 0.78
N GLU A 252 6.19 0.28 1.37
CA GLU A 252 5.58 -1.05 1.43
C GLU A 252 4.44 -1.13 0.42
N VAL A 253 4.79 -1.22 -0.87
CA VAL A 253 3.88 -1.79 -1.87
C VAL A 253 4.66 -2.79 -2.70
N VAL A 254 4.46 -4.06 -2.37
CA VAL A 254 4.41 -5.13 -3.37
C VAL A 254 3.39 -4.70 -4.41
N VAL A 255 3.85 -4.32 -5.59
CA VAL A 255 2.99 -4.08 -6.74
C VAL A 255 2.70 -5.44 -7.38
N PRO A 256 1.44 -5.90 -7.47
CA PRO A 256 1.07 -6.85 -8.52
C PRO A 256 1.22 -6.10 -9.83
N GLN A 257 2.16 -6.53 -10.68
CA GLN A 257 2.40 -5.96 -12.00
C GLN A 257 1.09 -5.86 -12.79
N ARG A 258 0.68 -4.64 -13.13
CA ARG A 258 -0.17 -4.41 -14.31
C ARG A 258 0.74 -4.37 -15.52
N VAL A 259 0.74 -5.46 -16.28
CA VAL A 259 1.38 -5.54 -17.59
C VAL A 259 0.50 -4.76 -18.57
N ASN A 260 0.96 -3.59 -19.00
CA ASN A 260 0.41 -2.90 -20.16
C ASN A 260 1.33 -3.22 -21.35
N VAL A 261 0.93 -4.19 -22.17
CA VAL A 261 1.59 -4.51 -23.44
C VAL A 261 0.95 -3.64 -24.52
N SER A 262 1.76 -2.98 -25.33
CA SER A 262 1.33 -2.53 -26.66
C SER A 262 2.43 -2.80 -27.69
N SER A 263 2.21 -3.93 -28.37
CA SER A 263 2.43 -4.24 -29.79
C SER A 263 3.73 -3.80 -30.49
N VAL A 264 4.61 -4.77 -30.76
CA VAL A 264 5.12 -5.02 -32.13
C VAL A 264 5.13 -6.53 -32.38
N SER A 265 4.76 -6.88 -33.61
CA SER A 265 4.34 -8.19 -34.13
C SER A 265 5.32 -9.37 -34.01
N ALA A 266 4.66 -10.53 -33.89
CA ALA A 266 4.98 -11.83 -34.50
C ALA A 266 6.21 -12.64 -34.02
N ASN A 267 5.86 -13.80 -33.47
CA ASN A 267 6.60 -15.06 -33.44
C ASN A 267 7.81 -15.17 -32.49
N GLN A 268 7.52 -15.54 -31.23
CA GLN A 268 7.96 -16.79 -30.57
C GLN A 268 7.62 -16.73 -29.07
N SER A 269 6.82 -17.68 -28.59
CA SER A 269 6.47 -17.81 -27.16
C SER A 269 7.54 -18.65 -26.43
N PRO A 270 7.94 -18.30 -25.19
CA PRO A 270 8.88 -19.09 -24.41
C PRO A 270 8.26 -20.43 -23.99
N VAL A 271 8.98 -21.51 -24.23
CA VAL A 271 8.60 -22.88 -23.87
C VAL A 271 8.94 -23.13 -22.39
N TYR A 272 7.95 -23.55 -21.60
CA TYR A 272 8.15 -24.07 -20.23
C TYR A 272 7.38 -25.40 -20.07
N PRO A 273 7.94 -26.43 -19.39
CA PRO A 273 7.56 -27.81 -19.64
C PRO A 273 6.30 -28.18 -18.87
N SER A 274 5.24 -28.54 -19.58
CA SER A 274 4.07 -29.18 -18.99
C SER A 274 3.66 -30.38 -19.83
N SER A 275 3.40 -31.47 -19.12
CA SER A 275 3.16 -32.81 -19.64
C SER A 275 1.80 -32.94 -20.37
N LYS A 276 1.90 -33.31 -21.65
CA LYS A 276 0.88 -33.92 -22.54
C LYS A 276 -0.21 -33.00 -23.13
N PRO A 277 -0.62 -33.25 -24.40
CA PRO A 277 -1.12 -32.20 -25.26
C PRO A 277 -2.64 -32.33 -25.51
N LYS A 278 -3.38 -31.26 -25.23
CA LYS A 278 -4.59 -30.94 -25.99
C LYS A 278 -4.61 -29.45 -26.22
N ARG A 279 -4.33 -29.06 -27.46
CA ARG A 279 -4.40 -27.67 -27.91
C ARG A 279 -5.87 -27.27 -27.94
N VAL A 280 -6.27 -26.47 -26.96
CA VAL A 280 -7.60 -25.87 -26.92
C VAL A 280 -7.56 -24.64 -27.82
N ASP A 281 -8.36 -24.62 -28.89
CA ASP A 281 -8.52 -23.45 -29.76
C ASP A 281 -9.37 -22.40 -29.05
N TRP A 282 -8.69 -21.41 -28.46
CA TRP A 282 -9.31 -20.30 -27.74
C TRP A 282 -10.19 -19.43 -28.65
N ASP A 283 -9.88 -19.32 -29.94
CA ASP A 283 -10.75 -18.60 -30.91
C ASP A 283 -12.12 -19.28 -31.09
N LYS A 284 -12.17 -20.61 -30.98
CA LYS A 284 -13.43 -21.37 -31.07
C LYS A 284 -14.24 -21.23 -29.79
N ILE A 285 -13.58 -21.13 -28.64
CA ILE A 285 -14.22 -20.85 -27.35
C ILE A 285 -14.69 -19.39 -27.29
N GLU A 286 -13.91 -18.43 -27.78
CA GLU A 286 -14.31 -17.02 -27.79
C GLU A 286 -15.50 -16.81 -28.74
N ALA A 287 -15.52 -17.48 -29.90
CA ALA A 287 -16.69 -17.52 -30.79
C ALA A 287 -17.91 -18.20 -30.14
N GLN A 288 -17.73 -19.33 -29.44
CA GLN A 288 -18.81 -19.98 -28.67
C GLN A 288 -19.30 -19.12 -27.49
N VAL A 289 -18.43 -18.41 -26.79
CA VAL A 289 -18.79 -17.51 -25.68
C VAL A 289 -19.47 -16.24 -26.18
N LYS A 290 -19.20 -15.82 -27.43
CA LYS A 290 -19.88 -14.71 -28.09
C LYS A 290 -21.25 -15.12 -28.64
N GLU A 291 -21.40 -16.36 -29.12
CA GLU A 291 -22.70 -16.97 -29.44
C GLU A 291 -23.52 -17.29 -28.17
N GLU A 292 -22.90 -17.79 -27.09
CA GLU A 292 -23.55 -18.02 -25.78
C GLU A 292 -23.84 -16.71 -25.03
N LYS A 293 -23.31 -15.55 -25.46
CA LYS A 293 -23.72 -14.26 -24.91
C LYS A 293 -25.13 -13.84 -25.35
N ASP A 294 -25.67 -14.48 -26.38
CA ASP A 294 -27.09 -14.40 -26.75
C ASP A 294 -27.91 -15.58 -26.18
N GLU A 295 -27.29 -16.55 -25.51
CA GLU A 295 -27.96 -17.69 -24.86
C GLU A 295 -27.41 -17.98 -23.46
N LYS A 296 -27.87 -17.18 -22.48
CA LYS A 296 -28.33 -17.59 -21.13
C LYS A 296 -28.39 -16.39 -20.20
N LEU A 297 -29.59 -15.78 -20.10
CA LEU A 297 -30.00 -15.11 -18.87
C LEU A 297 -30.25 -16.20 -17.80
N ASP A 298 -29.23 -16.96 -17.39
CA ASP A 298 -29.42 -18.10 -16.48
C ASP A 298 -29.71 -17.57 -15.07
N GLY A 299 -30.95 -17.80 -14.61
CA GLY A 299 -31.42 -17.47 -13.27
C GLY A 299 -32.77 -16.75 -13.24
N ASP A 300 -33.07 -16.10 -12.12
CA ASP A 300 -34.36 -15.45 -11.84
C ASP A 300 -34.76 -14.39 -12.86
N ALA A 301 -33.80 -13.78 -13.57
CA ALA A 301 -34.05 -12.75 -14.57
C ALA A 301 -34.71 -13.30 -15.85
N ALA A 302 -34.33 -14.50 -16.32
CA ALA A 302 -35.04 -15.14 -17.43
C ALA A 302 -36.42 -15.62 -17.03
N LEU A 303 -36.55 -16.18 -15.82
CA LEU A 303 -37.84 -16.60 -15.28
C LEU A 303 -38.81 -15.42 -15.14
N ASN A 304 -38.34 -14.30 -14.59
CA ASN A 304 -39.15 -13.09 -14.48
C ASN A 304 -39.55 -12.52 -15.84
N LYS A 305 -38.68 -12.61 -16.85
CA LYS A 305 -39.01 -12.21 -18.22
C LYS A 305 -40.08 -13.14 -18.82
N PHE A 306 -39.91 -14.45 -18.65
CA PHE A 306 -40.87 -15.46 -19.08
C PHE A 306 -42.25 -15.27 -18.43
N PHE A 307 -42.31 -15.00 -17.13
CA PHE A 307 -43.58 -14.73 -16.44
C PHE A 307 -44.23 -13.42 -16.87
N ARG A 308 -43.43 -12.40 -17.21
CA ARG A 308 -43.95 -11.14 -17.74
C ARG A 308 -44.61 -11.35 -19.11
N ASP A 309 -43.97 -12.14 -19.96
CA ASP A 309 -44.48 -12.42 -21.31
C ASP A 309 -45.79 -13.23 -21.22
N ILE A 310 -45.85 -14.25 -20.33
CA ILE A 310 -47.10 -14.99 -20.06
C ILE A 310 -48.20 -14.07 -19.53
N TYR A 311 -47.90 -13.14 -18.63
CA TYR A 311 -48.90 -12.22 -18.07
C TYR A 311 -49.43 -11.23 -19.11
N GLN A 312 -48.58 -10.79 -20.05
CA GLN A 312 -48.98 -9.91 -21.15
C GLN A 312 -49.97 -10.60 -22.10
N ASP A 313 -49.70 -11.86 -22.46
CA ASP A 313 -50.52 -12.61 -23.42
C ASP A 313 -51.71 -13.36 -22.77
N ALA A 314 -51.83 -13.34 -21.45
CA ALA A 314 -52.86 -14.03 -20.68
C ALA A 314 -54.25 -13.34 -20.70
N ASP A 315 -55.31 -14.15 -20.75
CA ASP A 315 -56.70 -13.75 -20.50
C ASP A 315 -56.92 -13.20 -19.07
N GLU A 316 -57.98 -12.43 -18.85
CA GLU A 316 -58.21 -11.77 -17.55
C GLU A 316 -58.36 -12.77 -16.38
N ASP A 317 -58.97 -13.93 -16.63
CA ASP A 317 -59.10 -14.99 -15.63
C ASP A 317 -57.77 -15.66 -15.28
N THR A 318 -56.87 -15.83 -16.25
CA THR A 318 -55.54 -16.41 -16.01
C THR A 318 -54.63 -15.42 -15.30
N ARG A 319 -54.73 -14.11 -15.60
CA ARG A 319 -54.06 -13.05 -14.83
C ARG A 319 -54.52 -13.00 -13.39
N ARG A 320 -55.84 -13.13 -13.15
CA ARG A 320 -56.41 -13.21 -11.79
C ARG A 320 -55.91 -14.44 -11.05
N ALA A 321 -55.80 -15.59 -11.72
CA ALA A 321 -55.25 -16.82 -11.14
C ALA A 321 -53.77 -16.67 -10.75
N MET A 322 -52.98 -16.08 -11.64
CA MET A 322 -51.56 -15.82 -11.42
C MET A 322 -51.34 -14.86 -10.26
N GLN A 323 -52.09 -13.76 -10.21
CA GLN A 323 -51.92 -12.77 -9.14
C GLN A 323 -52.39 -13.31 -7.78
N LYS A 324 -53.51 -14.04 -7.74
CA LYS A 324 -54.01 -14.65 -6.50
C LYS A 324 -53.05 -15.71 -5.96
N SER A 325 -52.58 -16.63 -6.82
CA SER A 325 -51.65 -17.68 -6.42
C SER A 325 -50.29 -17.13 -5.99
N PHE A 326 -49.78 -16.10 -6.68
CA PHE A 326 -48.54 -15.43 -6.30
C PHE A 326 -48.64 -14.74 -4.94
N VAL A 327 -49.74 -14.03 -4.68
CA VAL A 327 -49.95 -13.33 -3.39
C VAL A 327 -50.17 -14.31 -2.25
N GLU A 328 -50.97 -15.37 -2.44
CA GLU A 328 -51.25 -16.35 -1.37
C GLU A 328 -50.04 -17.23 -1.05
N SER A 329 -49.17 -17.50 -2.03
CA SER A 329 -47.96 -18.32 -1.88
C SER A 329 -46.71 -17.52 -1.51
N ASN A 330 -46.81 -16.22 -1.22
CA ASN A 330 -45.68 -15.32 -0.99
C ASN A 330 -44.64 -15.34 -2.11
N GLY A 331 -45.08 -15.51 -3.36
CA GLY A 331 -44.24 -15.44 -4.55
C GLY A 331 -43.48 -16.73 -4.90
N THR A 332 -43.85 -17.86 -4.30
CA THR A 332 -43.18 -19.16 -4.54
C THR A 332 -43.90 -20.04 -5.56
N VAL A 333 -45.22 -19.86 -5.73
CA VAL A 333 -46.04 -20.69 -6.63
C VAL A 333 -46.86 -19.82 -7.57
N LEU A 334 -46.84 -20.15 -8.86
CA LEU A 334 -47.63 -19.48 -9.90
C LEU A 334 -48.52 -20.49 -10.61
N SER A 335 -49.84 -20.30 -10.54
CA SER A 335 -50.81 -21.13 -11.25
C SER A 335 -51.63 -20.28 -12.22
N THR A 336 -51.88 -20.82 -13.42
CA THR A 336 -52.59 -20.16 -14.52
C THR A 336 -54.07 -20.57 -14.61
N ASN A 337 -54.53 -21.55 -13.80
CA ASN A 337 -55.89 -22.09 -13.88
C ASN A 337 -56.83 -21.51 -12.81
N TRP A 338 -57.70 -20.57 -13.20
CA TRP A 338 -58.64 -19.90 -12.28
C TRP A 338 -59.64 -20.85 -11.61
N LYS A 339 -60.04 -21.95 -12.26
CA LYS A 339 -61.02 -22.90 -11.70
C LYS A 339 -60.48 -23.62 -10.46
N GLU A 340 -59.16 -23.75 -10.34
CA GLU A 340 -58.51 -24.43 -9.22
C GLU A 340 -58.17 -23.47 -8.08
N VAL A 341 -57.59 -22.32 -8.41
CA VAL A 341 -57.14 -21.33 -7.42
C VAL A 341 -58.23 -20.35 -6.99
N GLY A 342 -59.32 -20.24 -7.75
CA GLY A 342 -60.45 -19.38 -7.41
C GLY A 342 -61.12 -19.81 -6.11
N ALA A 343 -61.29 -21.12 -5.89
CA ALA A 343 -61.98 -21.70 -4.73
C ALA A 343 -61.03 -22.20 -3.62
N LYS A 344 -59.77 -22.54 -3.94
CA LYS A 344 -58.80 -23.09 -2.98
C LYS A 344 -57.71 -22.08 -2.65
N LYS A 345 -57.20 -22.13 -1.42
CA LYS A 345 -56.03 -21.34 -1.00
C LYS A 345 -54.76 -22.02 -1.50
N VAL A 346 -53.85 -21.26 -2.10
CA VAL A 346 -52.58 -21.79 -2.60
C VAL A 346 -51.52 -21.67 -1.50
N GLU A 347 -51.01 -22.80 -1.02
CA GLU A 347 -49.92 -22.83 -0.05
C GLU A 347 -48.56 -22.68 -0.76
N GLY A 348 -47.65 -21.90 -0.16
CA GLY A 348 -46.30 -21.71 -0.69
C GLY A 348 -45.40 -22.90 -0.37
N SER A 349 -44.69 -23.40 -1.39
CA SER A 349 -43.63 -24.39 -1.21
C SER A 349 -42.28 -23.68 -1.34
N PRO A 350 -41.50 -23.52 -0.27
CA PRO A 350 -40.20 -22.88 -0.36
C PRO A 350 -39.21 -23.76 -1.16
N PRO A 351 -38.19 -23.15 -1.79
CA PRO A 351 -37.10 -23.88 -2.42
C PRO A 351 -36.34 -24.78 -1.44
N ASP A 352 -35.78 -25.88 -1.94
CA ASP A 352 -35.15 -26.93 -1.12
C ASP A 352 -34.05 -26.34 -0.21
N GLY A 353 -34.21 -26.50 1.11
CA GLY A 353 -33.32 -25.94 2.14
C GLY A 353 -33.77 -24.62 2.81
N MET A 354 -34.93 -24.05 2.48
CA MET A 354 -35.48 -22.85 3.16
C MET A 354 -36.78 -23.15 3.92
N GLU A 355 -36.90 -22.68 5.17
CA GLU A 355 -38.12 -22.79 5.99
C GLU A 355 -38.87 -21.45 6.06
N VAL A 356 -40.19 -21.47 5.83
CA VAL A 356 -41.04 -20.27 5.91
C VAL A 356 -41.25 -19.88 7.37
N LYS A 357 -40.65 -18.76 7.80
CA LYS A 357 -40.85 -18.21 9.14
C LYS A 357 -42.08 -17.29 9.16
N LYS A 358 -43.13 -17.70 9.88
CA LYS A 358 -44.29 -16.84 10.16
C LYS A 358 -43.94 -15.90 11.32
N TRP A 359 -44.07 -14.60 11.10
CA TRP A 359 -43.92 -13.60 12.13
C TRP A 359 -45.32 -13.14 12.57
N GLU A 360 -45.68 -13.42 13.81
CA GLU A 360 -46.85 -12.81 14.45
C GLU A 360 -46.44 -11.41 14.95
N TYR A 361 -47.23 -10.40 14.62
CA TYR A 361 -46.97 -9.01 15.00
C TYR A 361 -47.63 -8.65 16.33
#